data_AF-A0A0J7XGZ6-F1
#
_entry.id   AF-A0A0J7XGZ6-F1
#
_cell.length_a   1.000
_cell.length_b   1.000
_cell.length_c   1.000
_cell.angle_alpha   90.00
_cell.angle_beta   90.00
_cell.angle_gamma   90.00
#
_symmetry.space_group_name_H-M   'P 1'
#
loop_
_entity.id
_entity.type
_entity.pdbx_description
1 polymer ?
#
loop_
_entity_poly.entity_id
_entity_poly.type
_entity_poly.pdbx_seq_one_letter_code
_entity_poly.pdbx_strand_id
1 'polypeptide(L)'
;MARCRVPSGRINRLRFIRRARDLGFTLDQVRALLDLASQPSRDCGSVDELTSGHLAMIDRKLADLAALRRELAALLTSCRGGTVSECRILEAFGPAPTEAKLPTAEQA
;
A
#
# COMPACT_ATOMS: atom_id res chain seq x y z
N MET A 1 4.28 31.40 -25.86
CA MET A 1 3.75 30.53 -24.78
C MET A 1 2.71 31.31 -23.98
N ALA A 2 1.42 31.02 -24.16
CA ALA A 2 0.36 31.66 -23.38
C ALA A 2 0.32 31.04 -21.97
N ARG A 3 0.52 31.86 -20.94
CA ARG A 3 0.37 31.41 -19.55
C ARG A 3 -1.10 31.47 -19.18
N CYS A 4 -1.71 30.33 -18.83
CA CYS A 4 -3.05 30.33 -18.23
C CYS A 4 -2.97 30.89 -16.80
N ARG A 5 -3.59 32.06 -16.58
CA ARG A 5 -3.74 32.64 -15.24
C ARG A 5 -4.88 31.94 -14.50
N VAL A 6 -4.60 31.41 -13.30
CA VAL A 6 -5.61 30.79 -12.43
C VAL A 6 -6.10 31.82 -11.40
N PRO A 7 -7.40 32.13 -11.33
CA PRO A 7 -7.99 32.97 -10.28
C PRO A 7 -7.83 32.35 -8.89
N SER A 8 -7.71 33.21 -7.87
CA SER A 8 -7.41 32.85 -6.48
C SER A 8 -8.35 31.77 -5.89
N GLY A 9 -9.65 31.82 -6.18
CA GLY A 9 -10.60 30.79 -5.75
C GLY A 9 -10.33 29.39 -6.33
N ARG A 10 -9.86 29.33 -7.59
CA ARG A 10 -9.45 28.07 -8.25
C ARG A 10 -8.11 27.54 -7.69
N ILE A 11 -7.25 28.43 -7.18
CA ILE A 11 -5.99 28.03 -6.51
C ILE A 11 -6.27 27.24 -5.23
N ASN A 12 -7.24 27.65 -4.42
CA ASN A 12 -7.58 26.95 -3.18
C ASN A 12 -8.11 25.53 -3.44
N ARG A 13 -8.98 25.36 -4.46
CA ARG A 13 -9.45 24.03 -4.88
C ARG A 13 -8.31 23.13 -5.36
N LEU A 14 -7.35 23.67 -6.13
CA LEU A 14 -6.17 22.92 -6.57
C LEU A 14 -5.25 22.54 -5.40
N ARG A 15 -5.07 23.43 -4.42
CA ARG A 15 -4.32 23.12 -3.19
C ARG A 15 -4.98 22.00 -2.40
N PHE A 16 -6.30 22.01 -2.29
CA PHE A 16 -7.06 20.94 -1.65
C PHE A 16 -6.82 19.59 -2.34
N ILE A 17 -6.99 19.54 -3.66
CA ILE A 17 -6.76 18.33 -4.47
C ILE A 17 -5.33 17.81 -4.27
N ARG A 18 -4.34 18.69 -4.34
CA ARG A 18 -2.94 18.32 -4.14
C ARG A 18 -2.72 17.71 -2.75
N ARG A 19 -3.18 18.39 -1.70
CA ARG A 19 -3.06 17.92 -0.31
C ARG A 19 -3.70 16.55 -0.11
N ALA A 20 -4.90 16.34 -0.64
CA ALA A 20 -5.60 15.07 -0.50
C ALA A 20 -4.89 13.93 -1.26
N ARG A 21 -4.33 14.22 -2.45
CA ARG A 21 -3.49 13.26 -3.18
C ARG A 21 -2.18 12.94 -2.47
N ASP A 22 -1.56 13.93 -1.83
CA ASP A 22 -0.34 13.75 -1.04
C ASP A 22 -0.60 12.84 0.19
N LEU A 23 -1.84 12.84 0.71
CA LEU A 23 -2.30 11.93 1.77
C LEU A 23 -2.74 10.54 1.23
N GLY A 24 -2.62 10.31 -0.07
CA GLY A 24 -2.91 9.02 -0.70
C GLY A 24 -4.38 8.77 -0.98
N PHE A 25 -5.26 9.77 -0.85
CA PHE A 25 -6.66 9.61 -1.28
C PHE A 25 -6.73 9.39 -2.80
N THR A 26 -7.60 8.47 -3.21
CA THR A 26 -7.92 8.23 -4.62
C THR A 26 -8.65 9.42 -5.23
N LEU A 27 -8.63 9.56 -6.56
CA LEU A 27 -9.33 10.66 -7.23
C LEU A 27 -10.83 10.68 -6.93
N ASP A 28 -11.45 9.51 -6.75
CA ASP A 28 -12.87 9.41 -6.41
C ASP A 28 -13.16 9.87 -4.97
N GLN A 29 -12.31 9.50 -4.01
CA GLN A 29 -12.39 10.05 -2.64
C GLN A 29 -12.16 11.56 -2.63
N VAL A 30 -11.20 12.07 -3.41
CA VAL A 30 -10.94 13.52 -3.51
C VAL A 30 -12.15 14.25 -4.10
N ARG A 31 -12.85 13.67 -5.08
CA ARG A 31 -14.11 14.23 -5.61
C ARG A 31 -15.19 14.30 -4.52
N ALA A 32 -15.41 13.20 -3.80
CA ALA A 32 -16.37 13.16 -2.70
C ALA A 32 -16.05 14.21 -1.62
N LEU A 33 -14.78 14.32 -1.22
CA LEU A 33 -14.32 15.34 -0.27
C LEU A 33 -14.51 16.78 -0.79
N LEU A 34 -14.31 17.02 -2.09
CA LEU A 34 -14.57 18.33 -2.71
C LEU A 34 -16.07 18.69 -2.73
N ASP A 35 -16.93 17.70 -2.98
CA ASP A 35 -18.38 17.90 -3.01
C ASP A 35 -18.91 18.22 -1.61
N LEU A 36 -18.37 17.55 -0.59
CA LEU A 36 -18.65 17.85 0.82
C LEU A 36 -18.11 19.23 1.22
N ALA A 37 -16.87 19.57 0.85
CA ALA A 37 -16.28 20.87 1.14
C ALA A 37 -17.00 22.05 0.46
N SER A 38 -17.81 21.78 -0.57
CA SER A 38 -18.62 22.80 -1.26
C SER A 38 -19.95 23.08 -0.54
N GLN A 39 -20.27 22.34 0.54
CA GLN A 39 -21.53 22.42 1.30
C GLN A 39 -21.24 22.74 2.78
N PRO A 40 -20.98 24.01 3.15
CA PRO A 40 -20.52 24.38 4.49
C PRO A 40 -21.54 24.15 5.62
N SER A 41 -22.81 23.92 5.28
CA SER A 41 -23.89 23.64 6.25
C SER A 41 -24.16 22.14 6.43
N ARG A 42 -23.42 21.27 5.74
CA ARG A 42 -23.56 19.82 5.85
C ARG A 42 -22.76 19.28 7.04
N ASP A 43 -23.29 18.22 7.66
CA ASP A 43 -22.61 17.50 8.72
C ASP A 43 -21.27 16.90 8.26
N CYS A 44 -20.27 16.91 9.16
CA CYS A 44 -18.92 16.43 8.86
C CYS A 44 -18.78 14.90 8.92
N GLY A 45 -19.80 14.15 9.34
CA GLY A 45 -19.73 12.70 9.51
C GLY A 45 -19.30 11.95 8.25
N SER A 46 -19.76 12.36 7.06
CA SER A 46 -19.30 11.76 5.81
C SER A 46 -17.81 12.00 5.51
N VAL A 47 -17.25 13.11 5.98
CA VAL A 47 -15.80 13.38 5.87
C VAL A 47 -15.03 12.48 6.83
N ASP A 48 -15.53 12.31 8.05
CA ASP A 48 -14.93 11.46 9.07
C ASP A 48 -14.94 9.98 8.66
N GLU A 49 -16.05 9.49 8.09
CA GLU A 49 -16.16 8.13 7.56
C GLU A 49 -15.15 7.88 6.42
N LEU A 50 -15.04 8.79 5.46
CA LEU A 50 -14.07 8.67 4.36
C LEU A 50 -12.63 8.68 4.88
N THR A 51 -12.34 9.54 5.85
CA THR A 51 -11.00 9.69 6.41
C THR A 51 -10.61 8.48 7.26
N SER A 52 -11.50 8.02 8.14
CA SER A 52 -11.27 6.85 8.98
C SER A 52 -11.15 5.56 8.18
N GLY A 53 -11.97 5.37 7.14
CA GLY A 53 -11.84 4.23 6.22
C GLY A 53 -10.51 4.21 5.47
N HIS A 54 -10.04 5.39 5.03
CA HIS A 54 -8.72 5.50 4.38
C HIS A 54 -7.58 5.23 5.35
N LEU A 55 -7.67 5.72 6.59
CA LEU A 55 -6.71 5.43 7.64
C LEU A 55 -6.61 3.93 7.92
N ALA A 56 -7.74 3.24 8.07
CA ALA A 56 -7.77 1.80 8.29
C ALA A 56 -7.11 1.01 7.14
N MET A 57 -7.28 1.46 5.89
CA MET A 57 -6.60 0.86 4.74
C MET A 57 -5.08 1.05 4.80
N ILE A 58 -4.61 2.23 5.20
CA ILE A 58 -3.18 2.50 5.40
C ILE A 58 -2.63 1.60 6.50
N ASP A 59 -3.30 1.51 7.64
CA ASP A 59 -2.86 0.69 8.78
C ASP A 59 -2.75 -0.79 8.40
N ARG A 60 -3.71 -1.30 7.63
CA ARG A 60 -3.65 -2.66 7.08
C ARG A 60 -2.43 -2.86 6.20
N LYS A 61 -2.19 -1.94 5.26
CA LYS A 61 -1.03 -2.01 4.37
C LYS A 61 0.29 -1.92 5.13
N LEU A 62 0.35 -1.11 6.20
CA LEU A 62 1.52 -1.03 7.07
C LEU A 62 1.75 -2.36 7.80
N ALA A 63 0.70 -3.00 8.30
CA ALA A 63 0.81 -4.31 8.93
C ALA A 63 1.34 -5.38 7.96
N ASP A 64 0.82 -5.41 6.73
CA ASP A 64 1.25 -6.34 5.68
C ASP A 64 2.73 -6.11 5.31
N LEU A 65 3.12 -4.85 5.10
CA LEU A 65 4.51 -4.48 4.80
C LEU A 65 5.45 -4.75 5.97
N ALA A 66 5.00 -4.59 7.21
CA ALA A 66 5.78 -4.91 8.40
C ALA A 66 5.98 -6.42 8.54
N ALA A 67 5.00 -7.25 8.18
CA ALA A 67 5.15 -8.70 8.11
C ALA A 67 6.21 -9.09 7.08
N LEU A 68 6.08 -8.60 5.84
CA LEU A 68 7.05 -8.87 4.77
C LEU A 68 8.46 -8.41 5.14
N ARG A 69 8.59 -7.22 5.75
CA ARG A 69 9.87 -6.71 6.24
C ARG A 69 10.49 -7.66 7.26
N ARG A 70 9.71 -8.23 8.18
CA ARG A 70 10.23 -9.18 9.19
C ARG A 70 10.76 -10.45 8.54
N GLU A 71 10.03 -11.00 7.57
CA GLU A 71 10.46 -12.17 6.81
C GLU A 71 11.79 -11.92 6.08
N LEU A 72 11.87 -10.81 5.33
CA LEU A 72 13.09 -10.43 4.63
C LEU A 72 14.27 -10.18 5.59
N ALA A 73 14.00 -9.55 6.75
CA ALA A 73 15.03 -9.33 7.77
C ALA A 73 15.55 -10.66 8.37
N ALA A 74 14.66 -11.62 8.61
CA ALA A 74 15.05 -12.95 9.10
C ALA A 74 15.94 -13.68 8.08
N LEU A 75 15.59 -13.61 6.79
CA LEU A 75 16.42 -14.18 5.72
C LEU A 75 17.81 -13.53 5.67
N LEU A 76 17.90 -12.21 5.80
CA LEU A 76 19.18 -11.51 5.89
C LEU A 76 20.03 -11.98 7.07
N THR A 77 19.43 -12.18 8.25
CA THR A 77 20.17 -12.68 9.43
C THR A 77 20.63 -14.14 9.29
N SER A 78 19.94 -14.94 8.48
CA SER A 78 20.29 -16.34 8.24
C SER A 78 21.48 -16.52 7.29
N CYS A 79 21.81 -15.48 6.51
CA CYS A 79 22.94 -15.49 5.60
C CYS A 79 24.23 -15.17 6.35
N ARG A 80 25.21 -16.08 6.30
CA ARG A 80 26.54 -15.87 6.91
C ARG A 80 27.56 -15.26 5.94
N GLY A 81 27.14 -14.91 4.72
CA GLY A 81 28.06 -14.56 3.64
C GLY A 81 28.80 -15.78 3.09
N GLY A 82 29.64 -15.59 2.08
CA GLY A 82 30.37 -16.67 1.39
C GLY A 82 30.07 -16.70 -0.10
N THR A 83 29.87 -17.89 -0.64
CA THR A 83 29.55 -18.08 -2.06
C THR A 83 28.04 -18.09 -2.30
N VAL A 84 27.61 -17.74 -3.52
CA VAL A 84 26.20 -17.79 -3.92
C VAL A 84 25.60 -19.19 -3.75
N SER A 85 26.43 -20.23 -3.91
CA SER A 85 26.09 -21.64 -3.67
C SER A 85 25.74 -21.98 -2.21
N GLU A 86 26.13 -21.14 -1.24
CA GLU A 86 25.85 -21.33 0.19
C GLU A 86 24.84 -20.30 0.72
N CYS A 87 24.26 -19.51 -0.19
CA CYS A 87 23.38 -18.41 0.17
C CYS A 87 22.00 -18.92 0.59
N ARG A 88 21.78 -18.99 1.90
CA ARG A 88 20.49 -19.34 2.52
C ARG A 88 19.31 -18.49 2.05
N ILE A 89 19.56 -17.25 1.61
CA ILE A 89 18.53 -16.37 1.05
C ILE A 89 18.02 -16.94 -0.28
N LEU A 90 18.92 -17.39 -1.16
CA LEU A 90 18.54 -17.97 -2.45
C LEU A 90 17.91 -19.35 -2.29
N GLU A 91 18.34 -20.14 -1.30
CA GLU A 91 17.66 -21.39 -0.94
C GLU A 91 16.20 -21.13 -0.52
N ALA A 92 15.94 -20.06 0.25
CA ALA A 92 14.59 -19.71 0.68
C ALA A 92 13.68 -19.18 -0.44
N PHE A 93 14.25 -18.63 -1.53
CA PHE A 93 13.51 -18.22 -2.72
C PHE A 93 13.43 -19.30 -3.81
N GLY A 94 14.23 -20.35 -3.69
CA GLY A 94 14.16 -21.52 -4.56
C GLY A 94 12.80 -22.20 -4.45
N PRO A 95 12.46 -23.09 -5.40
CA PRO A 95 11.26 -23.90 -5.26
C PRO A 95 11.33 -24.61 -3.90
N ALA A 96 10.29 -24.46 -3.08
CA ALA A 96 10.13 -25.28 -1.88
C ALA A 96 10.43 -26.72 -2.29
N PRO A 97 11.21 -27.50 -1.50
CA PRO A 97 11.40 -28.91 -1.80
C PRO A 97 10.00 -29.49 -1.85
N THR A 98 9.51 -29.70 -3.06
CA THR A 98 8.22 -30.28 -3.31
C THR A 98 8.39 -31.64 -2.69
N GLU A 99 7.74 -31.85 -1.56
CA GLU A 99 7.80 -33.11 -0.85
C GLU A 99 7.55 -34.17 -1.90
N ALA A 100 8.64 -34.86 -2.26
CA ALA A 100 8.61 -36.05 -3.07
C ALA A 100 8.01 -37.14 -2.18
N LYS A 101 6.71 -37.00 -1.89
CA LYS A 101 5.85 -38.13 -1.59
C LYS A 101 5.56 -38.77 -2.94
N LEU A 102 6.56 -39.47 -3.45
CA LEU A 102 6.35 -40.52 -4.42
C LEU A 102 5.49 -41.56 -3.69
N PRO A 103 4.26 -41.87 -4.12
CA PRO A 103 3.60 -43.07 -3.67
C PRO A 103 4.40 -44.25 -4.24
N THR A 104 5.26 -44.83 -3.41
CA THR A 104 5.81 -46.16 -3.67
C THR A 104 4.67 -47.16 -3.52
N ALA A 105 4.38 -47.83 -4.64
CA ALA A 105 3.84 -49.18 -4.76
C ALA A 105 2.36 -49.42 -4.34
N GLU A 106 1.62 -49.91 -5.34
CA GLU A 106 1.03 -51.26 -5.30
C GLU A 106 -0.28 -51.46 -4.51
N GLN A 107 -1.21 -52.20 -5.16
CA GLN A 107 -2.38 -52.93 -4.63
C GLN A 107 -3.77 -52.26 -4.78
N ALA A 108 -4.41 -52.43 -5.94
CA ALA A 108 -5.48 -53.44 -6.17
C ALA A 108 -6.02 -53.36 -7.61
#